data_AF-A0A7Y7QF46-F1
#
_entry.id   AF-A0A7Y7QF46-F1
#
_cell.length_a   1.000
_cell.length_b   1.000
_cell.length_c   1.000
_cell.angle_alpha   90.00
_cell.angle_beta   90.00
_cell.angle_gamma   90.00
#
_symmetry.space_group_name_H-M   'P 1'
#
loop_
_entity.id
_entity.type
_entity.pdbx_description
1 polymer ?
#
loop_
_entity_poly.entity_id
_entity_poly.type
_entity_poly.pdbx_seq_one_letter_code
_entity_poly.pdbx_strand_id
1 'polypeptide(L)'
;MATSITAYDTIAAISTPPGEGAISIVRLSGETAVATANKVFKGKDLTQVKSHTIHYGHIVDPETGDLIDEVMVSVMLAPKTFTREDVVEINCHGGIVATNRILQLLLGEGARMAEPGEFTKRAFLNGRIDLTEAESVMDLIRAKTDRAMQVAVNQLDGNLHHLIKQLRQEILEVLAQVEVNIDYPEYDTDEMTTKLLLEKAQTVKKAIEQLLTTASQGKVLREGLATAIVGRPNVGKSSLLNHMLHEDKAIVTDVAGTTRDVLEEYVNVRGVPLKLVDTAGIHDTTDKVEKIGVERSRQAITQADLILLVLDQSEPLTTEDKQLLAATADKKRIIVLNKQDLPARLDTAALLQLVDADEIIKTAIPTSDGMDALDERIAKLFFGGIENSQGTVMVSNARQIGLLRQASKSLDAVMAGIHAGMPIDLVQIDMTAAWDKLGEITGESAPDELITQLFSQFCLGK
;
A
#
# COMPACT_ATOMS: atom_id res chain seq x y z
N MET A 1 -11.60 -19.59 20.49
CA MET A 1 -10.57 -20.64 20.62
C MET A 1 -9.52 -20.32 19.57
N ALA A 2 -8.36 -19.84 19.98
CA ALA A 2 -7.27 -19.55 19.05
C ALA A 2 -6.81 -20.90 18.47
N THR A 3 -7.09 -21.12 17.19
CA THR A 3 -6.51 -22.23 16.44
C THR A 3 -5.01 -22.01 16.48
N SER A 4 -4.31 -22.83 17.29
CA SER A 4 -2.86 -22.94 17.19
C SER A 4 -2.55 -23.23 15.73
N ILE A 5 -1.71 -22.43 15.10
CA ILE A 5 -1.10 -22.74 13.81
C ILE A 5 -0.37 -24.06 14.02
N THR A 6 -1.01 -25.18 13.69
CA THR A 6 -0.36 -26.48 13.75
C THR A 6 0.68 -26.46 12.63
N ALA A 7 1.95 -26.53 13.00
CA ALA A 7 3.11 -26.31 12.14
C ALA A 7 3.26 -27.29 10.94
N TYR A 8 2.22 -28.06 10.58
CA TYR A 8 2.29 -29.19 9.64
C TYR A 8 1.01 -29.43 8.81
N ASP A 9 -0.01 -28.56 8.86
CA ASP A 9 -1.19 -28.77 8.03
C ASP A 9 -0.98 -28.27 6.59
N THR A 10 -1.63 -28.92 5.62
CA THR A 10 -1.64 -28.48 4.22
C THR A 10 -2.83 -27.58 3.98
N ILE A 11 -2.60 -26.38 3.46
CA ILE A 11 -3.66 -25.42 3.12
C ILE A 11 -3.93 -25.39 1.63
N ALA A 12 -5.17 -25.06 1.27
CA ALA A 12 -5.59 -24.84 -0.11
C ALA A 12 -6.47 -23.58 -0.24
N ALA A 13 -6.32 -22.85 -1.35
CA ALA A 13 -7.22 -21.75 -1.72
C ALA A 13 -7.13 -21.42 -3.22
N ILE A 14 -8.13 -20.69 -3.71
CA ILE A 14 -8.12 -20.08 -5.05
C ILE A 14 -7.22 -18.85 -4.99
N SER A 15 -6.20 -18.80 -5.85
CA SER A 15 -5.17 -17.74 -5.89
C SER A 15 -5.42 -16.67 -6.95
N THR A 16 -6.37 -16.90 -7.85
CA THR A 16 -6.83 -15.94 -8.88
C THR A 16 -8.05 -15.15 -8.41
N PRO A 17 -8.28 -13.92 -8.94
CA PRO A 17 -9.48 -13.15 -8.61
C PRO A 17 -10.77 -13.95 -8.88
N PRO A 18 -11.81 -13.77 -8.07
CA PRO A 18 -13.12 -14.36 -8.34
C PRO A 18 -13.71 -13.76 -9.62
N GLY A 19 -14.28 -14.59 -10.48
CA GLY A 19 -14.90 -14.14 -11.72
C GLY A 19 -14.76 -15.18 -12.83
N GLU A 20 -15.11 -14.76 -14.05
CA GLU A 20 -14.90 -15.53 -15.26
C GLU A 20 -13.55 -15.14 -15.89
N GLY A 21 -12.72 -16.14 -16.17
CA GLY A 21 -11.45 -15.97 -16.86
C GLY A 21 -11.10 -17.19 -17.67
N ALA A 22 -10.05 -17.08 -18.51
CA ALA A 22 -9.54 -18.24 -19.24
C ALA A 22 -8.93 -19.28 -18.28
N ILE A 23 -8.24 -18.80 -17.23
CA ILE A 23 -7.48 -19.64 -16.29
C ILE A 23 -7.82 -19.23 -14.86
N SER A 24 -7.92 -20.22 -13.98
CA SER A 24 -7.98 -20.04 -12.53
C SER A 24 -6.96 -20.97 -11.86
N ILE A 25 -6.41 -20.53 -10.73
CA ILE A 25 -5.35 -21.26 -10.01
C ILE A 25 -5.87 -21.67 -8.65
N VAL A 26 -5.85 -22.97 -8.36
CA VAL A 26 -6.02 -23.50 -7.00
C VAL A 26 -4.66 -23.91 -6.48
N ARG A 27 -4.23 -23.31 -5.38
CA ARG A 27 -2.89 -23.49 -4.79
C ARG A 27 -2.98 -24.30 -3.51
N LEU A 28 -2.05 -25.22 -3.32
CA LEU A 28 -1.77 -25.91 -2.06
C LEU A 28 -0.40 -25.53 -1.50
N SER A 29 -0.26 -25.51 -0.17
CA SER A 29 1.04 -25.39 0.52
C SER A 29 1.04 -26.23 1.79
N GLY A 30 2.11 -27.00 2.01
CA GLY A 30 2.31 -27.82 3.21
C GLY A 30 2.93 -29.18 2.90
N GLU A 31 3.27 -29.94 3.96
CA GLU A 31 4.01 -31.21 3.86
C GLU A 31 3.30 -32.26 2.99
N THR A 32 1.96 -32.26 2.97
CA THR A 32 1.17 -33.21 2.19
C THR A 32 0.68 -32.64 0.86
N ALA A 33 1.08 -31.43 0.45
CA ALA A 33 0.54 -30.75 -0.73
C ALA A 33 0.64 -31.61 -2.01
N VAL A 34 1.81 -32.22 -2.24
CA VAL A 34 2.04 -33.09 -3.41
C VAL A 34 1.21 -34.36 -3.32
N ALA A 35 1.17 -35.00 -2.14
CA ALA A 35 0.42 -36.22 -1.93
C ALA A 35 -1.10 -35.99 -2.11
N THR A 36 -1.64 -34.92 -1.53
CA THR A 36 -3.05 -34.52 -1.66
C THR A 36 -3.42 -34.25 -3.12
N ALA A 37 -2.60 -33.48 -3.84
CA ALA A 37 -2.84 -33.22 -5.27
C ALA A 37 -2.76 -34.49 -6.12
N ASN A 38 -1.84 -35.41 -5.82
CA ASN A 38 -1.65 -36.65 -6.58
C ASN A 38 -2.86 -37.59 -6.52
N LYS A 39 -3.66 -37.55 -5.43
CA LYS A 39 -4.85 -38.40 -5.30
C LYS A 39 -5.95 -38.03 -6.29
N VAL A 40 -6.12 -36.74 -6.54
CA VAL A 40 -7.18 -36.19 -7.41
C VAL A 40 -6.70 -36.00 -8.85
N PHE A 41 -5.39 -35.99 -9.08
CA PHE A 41 -4.80 -35.81 -10.40
C PHE A 41 -4.61 -37.15 -11.15
N LYS A 42 -5.12 -37.22 -12.37
CA LYS A 42 -4.89 -38.32 -13.32
C LYS A 42 -3.94 -37.86 -14.42
N GLY A 43 -2.70 -38.30 -14.32
CA GLY A 43 -1.62 -37.99 -15.26
C GLY A 43 -0.33 -38.67 -14.81
N LYS A 44 0.79 -37.93 -14.83
CA LYS A 44 2.03 -38.39 -14.18
C LYS A 44 1.86 -38.46 -12.67
N ASP A 45 2.52 -39.42 -12.03
CA ASP A 45 2.61 -39.46 -10.57
C ASP A 45 3.41 -38.26 -10.05
N LEU A 46 2.69 -37.30 -9.46
CA LEU A 46 3.25 -36.04 -8.97
C LEU A 46 4.28 -36.23 -7.85
N THR A 47 4.32 -37.40 -7.20
CA THR A 47 5.32 -37.69 -6.16
C THR A 47 6.70 -38.05 -6.75
N GLN A 48 6.75 -38.39 -8.03
CA GLN A 48 7.97 -38.86 -8.72
C GLN A 48 8.52 -37.84 -9.73
N VAL A 49 7.83 -36.72 -9.93
CA VAL A 49 8.25 -35.68 -10.86
C VAL A 49 9.31 -34.77 -10.26
N LYS A 50 10.03 -34.06 -11.14
CA LYS A 50 11.01 -33.06 -10.71
C LYS A 50 10.29 -31.80 -10.22
N SER A 51 10.83 -31.17 -9.20
CA SER A 51 10.41 -29.84 -8.76
C SER A 51 10.53 -28.80 -9.89
N HIS A 52 9.68 -27.77 -9.84
CA HIS A 52 9.58 -26.67 -10.80
C HIS A 52 9.29 -27.14 -12.22
N THR A 53 8.45 -28.16 -12.35
CA THR A 53 7.98 -28.65 -13.66
C THR A 53 6.45 -28.65 -13.73
N ILE A 54 5.93 -28.65 -14.96
CA ILE A 54 4.50 -28.59 -15.25
C ILE A 54 4.05 -29.91 -15.87
N HIS A 55 2.89 -30.41 -15.44
CA HIS A 55 2.33 -31.69 -15.86
C HIS A 55 0.89 -31.53 -16.32
N TYR A 56 0.66 -31.93 -17.56
CA TYR A 56 -0.67 -32.05 -18.14
C TYR A 56 -1.40 -33.29 -17.60
N GLY A 57 -2.68 -33.15 -17.32
CA GLY A 57 -3.56 -34.25 -16.94
C GLY A 57 -4.96 -33.76 -16.61
N HIS A 58 -5.67 -34.52 -15.79
CA HIS A 58 -7.06 -34.25 -15.46
C HIS A 58 -7.28 -34.28 -13.95
N ILE A 59 -8.18 -33.45 -13.43
CA ILE A 59 -8.70 -33.60 -12.06
C ILE A 59 -9.94 -34.48 -12.12
N VAL A 60 -9.94 -35.52 -11.30
CA VAL A 60 -11.00 -36.51 -11.23
C VAL A 60 -11.41 -36.69 -9.77
N ASP A 61 -12.71 -36.79 -9.52
CA ASP A 61 -13.24 -37.14 -8.22
C ASP A 61 -12.84 -38.60 -7.87
N PRO A 62 -12.10 -38.84 -6.77
CA PRO A 62 -11.64 -40.18 -6.43
C PRO A 62 -12.77 -41.12 -5.97
N GLU A 63 -13.90 -40.60 -5.51
CA GLU A 63 -15.05 -41.39 -5.06
C GLU A 63 -15.96 -41.78 -6.23
N THR A 64 -16.31 -40.82 -7.09
CA THR A 64 -17.25 -41.06 -8.20
C THR A 64 -16.58 -41.45 -9.51
N GLY A 65 -15.30 -41.07 -9.68
CA GLY A 65 -14.58 -41.20 -10.95
C GLY A 65 -14.95 -40.13 -11.99
N ASP A 66 -15.72 -39.10 -11.60
CA ASP A 66 -16.14 -38.04 -12.51
C ASP A 66 -14.98 -37.15 -12.90
N LEU A 67 -14.87 -36.88 -14.21
CA LEU A 67 -13.94 -35.89 -14.73
C LEU A 67 -14.42 -34.48 -14.38
N ILE A 68 -13.60 -33.74 -13.63
CA ILE A 68 -13.91 -32.36 -13.23
C ILE A 68 -13.37 -31.37 -14.25
N ASP A 69 -12.08 -31.47 -14.58
CA ASP A 69 -11.43 -30.54 -15.51
C ASP A 69 -10.14 -31.12 -16.10
N GLU A 70 -9.74 -30.60 -17.25
CA GLU A 70 -8.42 -30.79 -17.88
C GLU A 70 -7.49 -29.66 -17.40
N VAL A 71 -6.32 -30.01 -16.84
CA VAL A 71 -5.49 -29.07 -16.07
C VAL A 71 -4.00 -29.18 -16.36
N MET A 72 -3.28 -28.13 -15.97
CA MET A 72 -1.82 -28.12 -15.88
C MET A 72 -1.40 -27.95 -14.43
N VAL A 73 -0.70 -28.95 -13.87
CA VAL A 73 -0.25 -28.97 -12.47
C VAL A 73 1.22 -28.63 -12.38
N SER A 74 1.56 -27.60 -11.62
CA SER A 74 2.94 -27.22 -11.28
C SER A 74 3.31 -27.80 -9.92
N VAL A 75 4.40 -28.57 -9.85
CA VAL A 75 4.94 -29.11 -8.58
C VAL A 75 6.20 -28.35 -8.22
N MET A 76 6.22 -27.71 -7.05
CA MET A 76 7.35 -26.95 -6.53
C MET A 76 7.67 -27.45 -5.12
N LEU A 77 8.86 -28.01 -4.92
CA LEU A 77 9.27 -28.57 -3.64
C LEU A 77 10.09 -27.56 -2.82
N ALA A 78 9.97 -27.67 -1.49
CA ALA A 78 10.75 -26.91 -0.53
C ALA A 78 12.26 -27.02 -0.78
N PRO A 79 13.06 -25.99 -0.43
CA PRO A 79 12.65 -24.68 0.11
C PRO A 79 12.39 -23.63 -0.97
N LYS A 80 12.46 -23.98 -2.26
CA LYS A 80 12.45 -23.01 -3.38
C LYS A 80 11.03 -22.65 -3.84
N THR A 81 10.16 -22.28 -2.91
CA THR A 81 8.72 -22.05 -3.17
C THR A 81 8.22 -20.75 -2.56
N PHE A 82 6.92 -20.43 -2.72
CA PHE A 82 6.34 -19.21 -2.13
C PHE A 82 6.56 -19.16 -0.61
N THR A 83 6.10 -20.21 0.03
CA THR A 83 6.00 -20.41 1.47
C THR A 83 7.24 -21.07 2.09
N ARG A 84 8.22 -21.52 1.27
CA ARG A 84 9.31 -22.44 1.64
C ARG A 84 8.86 -23.86 2.02
N GLU A 85 7.59 -24.17 1.86
CA GLU A 85 7.04 -25.54 1.97
C GLU A 85 6.88 -26.15 0.57
N ASP A 86 6.45 -27.41 0.49
CA ASP A 86 6.00 -27.97 -0.78
C ASP A 86 4.72 -27.26 -1.25
N VAL A 87 4.70 -26.84 -2.51
CA VAL A 87 3.62 -26.08 -3.14
C VAL A 87 3.19 -26.77 -4.43
N VAL A 88 1.88 -26.92 -4.60
CA VAL A 88 1.27 -27.38 -5.85
C VAL A 88 0.30 -26.32 -6.36
N GLU A 89 0.40 -25.98 -7.65
CA GLU A 89 -0.56 -25.09 -8.31
C GLU A 89 -1.28 -25.83 -9.42
N ILE A 90 -2.60 -25.86 -9.33
CA ILE A 90 -3.49 -26.47 -10.33
C ILE A 90 -4.06 -25.34 -11.19
N ASN A 91 -3.56 -25.23 -12.42
CA ASN A 91 -4.08 -24.30 -13.42
C ASN A 91 -5.24 -24.97 -14.15
N CYS A 92 -6.45 -24.49 -13.89
CA CYS A 92 -7.71 -25.02 -14.40
C CYS A 92 -8.44 -23.96 -15.25
N HIS A 93 -9.50 -24.36 -15.94
CA HIS A 93 -10.35 -23.40 -16.64
C HIS A 93 -10.97 -22.42 -15.64
N GLY A 94 -10.98 -21.13 -15.98
CA GLY A 94 -11.38 -20.05 -15.08
C GLY A 94 -12.90 -19.90 -14.85
N GLY A 95 -13.64 -21.00 -14.92
CA GLY A 95 -15.06 -21.05 -14.56
C GLY A 95 -15.25 -21.27 -13.06
N ILE A 96 -16.12 -20.46 -12.45
CA ILE A 96 -16.40 -20.49 -10.99
C ILE A 96 -16.73 -21.91 -10.49
N VAL A 97 -17.51 -22.67 -11.27
CA VAL A 97 -17.93 -24.03 -10.88
C VAL A 97 -16.76 -25.02 -10.89
N ALA A 98 -15.94 -25.02 -11.93
CA ALA A 98 -14.79 -25.91 -12.06
C ALA A 98 -13.77 -25.64 -10.95
N THR A 99 -13.42 -24.37 -10.75
CA THR A 99 -12.47 -23.97 -9.71
C THR A 99 -12.96 -24.36 -8.30
N ASN A 100 -14.22 -24.08 -7.96
CA ASN A 100 -14.77 -24.42 -6.65
C ASN A 100 -14.84 -25.94 -6.43
N ARG A 101 -15.15 -26.72 -7.46
CA ARG A 101 -15.14 -28.19 -7.37
C ARG A 101 -13.74 -28.73 -7.10
N ILE A 102 -12.73 -28.23 -7.80
CA ILE A 102 -11.33 -28.62 -7.57
C ILE A 102 -10.93 -28.28 -6.12
N LEU A 103 -11.25 -27.08 -5.63
CA LEU A 103 -10.98 -26.72 -4.24
C LEU A 103 -11.69 -27.68 -3.26
N GLN A 104 -12.98 -27.97 -3.46
CA GLN A 104 -13.73 -28.89 -2.62
C GLN A 104 -13.11 -30.29 -2.55
N LEU A 105 -12.65 -30.83 -3.69
CA LEU A 105 -11.96 -32.12 -3.73
C LEU A 105 -10.67 -32.10 -2.90
N LEU A 106 -9.85 -31.05 -3.04
CA LEU A 106 -8.62 -30.92 -2.26
C LEU A 106 -8.90 -30.83 -0.74
N LEU A 107 -9.96 -30.13 -0.36
CA LEU A 107 -10.41 -30.04 1.04
C LEU A 107 -10.89 -31.40 1.56
N GLY A 108 -11.64 -32.15 0.74
CA GLY A 108 -12.05 -33.52 1.05
C GLY A 108 -10.86 -34.48 1.23
N GLU A 109 -9.77 -34.25 0.51
CA GLU A 109 -8.56 -35.08 0.56
C GLU A 109 -7.54 -34.71 1.65
N GLY A 110 -7.92 -33.81 2.57
CA GLY A 110 -7.18 -33.49 3.79
C GLY A 110 -6.50 -32.13 3.79
N ALA A 111 -6.67 -31.31 2.75
CA ALA A 111 -6.26 -29.90 2.84
C ALA A 111 -7.27 -29.10 3.69
N ARG A 112 -6.78 -28.10 4.42
CA ARG A 112 -7.63 -27.10 5.09
C ARG A 112 -7.79 -25.87 4.19
N MET A 113 -8.92 -25.18 4.29
CA MET A 113 -9.07 -23.86 3.66
C MET A 113 -8.06 -22.88 4.26
N ALA A 114 -7.26 -22.22 3.42
CA ALA A 114 -6.33 -21.19 3.87
C ALA A 114 -7.07 -19.99 4.49
N GLU A 115 -6.52 -19.44 5.57
CA GLU A 115 -6.94 -18.14 6.11
C GLU A 115 -6.48 -16.99 5.21
N PRO A 116 -7.10 -15.80 5.30
CA PRO A 116 -6.61 -14.61 4.60
C PRO A 116 -5.15 -14.31 4.96
N GLY A 117 -4.29 -14.14 3.94
CA GLY A 117 -2.86 -13.87 4.14
C GLY A 117 -2.01 -15.05 4.58
N GLU A 118 -2.57 -16.26 4.69
CA GLU A 118 -1.87 -17.40 5.30
C GLU A 118 -0.65 -17.83 4.47
N PHE A 119 -0.68 -17.78 3.13
CA PHE A 119 0.50 -18.16 2.34
C PHE A 119 1.67 -17.20 2.59
N THR A 120 1.41 -15.90 2.64
CA THR A 120 2.42 -14.87 2.89
C THR A 120 2.88 -14.93 4.34
N LYS A 121 1.96 -15.22 5.28
CA LYS A 121 2.29 -15.49 6.69
C LYS A 121 3.27 -16.66 6.82
N ARG A 122 3.04 -17.77 6.12
CA ARG A 122 3.98 -18.91 6.11
C ARG A 122 5.32 -18.55 5.48
N ALA A 123 5.33 -17.76 4.40
CA ALA A 123 6.58 -17.26 3.82
C ALA A 123 7.38 -16.41 4.83
N PHE A 124 6.71 -15.58 5.62
CA PHE A 124 7.31 -14.81 6.72
C PHE A 124 7.84 -15.72 7.84
N LEU A 125 7.00 -16.62 8.37
CA LEU A 125 7.36 -17.53 9.47
C LEU A 125 8.52 -18.46 9.09
N ASN A 126 8.60 -18.88 7.83
CA ASN A 126 9.71 -19.69 7.32
C ASN A 126 10.95 -18.86 6.97
N GLY A 127 10.96 -17.57 7.28
CA GLY A 127 12.10 -16.65 7.09
C GLY A 127 12.44 -16.37 5.63
N ARG A 128 11.47 -16.53 4.72
CA ARG A 128 11.66 -16.18 3.32
C ARG A 128 11.62 -14.68 3.09
N ILE A 129 10.65 -14.05 3.73
CA ILE A 129 10.39 -12.63 3.64
C ILE A 129 10.31 -12.05 5.05
N ASP A 130 10.62 -10.77 5.22
CA ASP A 130 10.36 -10.03 6.45
C ASP A 130 8.98 -9.34 6.41
N LEU A 131 8.59 -8.68 7.49
CA LEU A 131 7.28 -8.02 7.57
C LEU A 131 7.15 -6.84 6.61
N THR A 132 8.26 -6.12 6.32
CA THR A 132 8.24 -5.03 5.35
C THR A 132 8.03 -5.53 3.92
N GLU A 133 8.71 -6.61 3.53
CA GLU A 133 8.49 -7.29 2.25
C GLU A 133 7.07 -7.86 2.14
N ALA A 134 6.54 -8.46 3.21
CA ALA A 134 5.16 -8.96 3.24
C ALA A 134 4.12 -7.85 3.02
N GLU A 135 4.28 -6.69 3.68
CA GLU A 135 3.45 -5.51 3.44
C GLU A 135 3.56 -5.01 2.00
N SER A 136 4.76 -5.09 1.42
CA SER A 136 5.05 -4.64 0.05
C SER A 136 4.41 -5.53 -1.02
N VAL A 137 4.18 -6.82 -0.74
CA VAL A 137 3.38 -7.70 -1.61
C VAL A 137 1.97 -7.12 -1.80
N MET A 138 1.35 -6.60 -0.73
CA MET A 138 0.03 -5.98 -0.83
C MET A 138 0.07 -4.66 -1.60
N ASP A 139 1.06 -3.83 -1.29
CA ASP A 139 1.20 -2.53 -1.92
C ASP A 139 1.42 -2.69 -3.44
N LEU A 140 2.14 -3.74 -3.86
CA LEU A 140 2.32 -4.07 -5.28
C LEU A 140 0.99 -4.45 -5.96
N ILE A 141 0.17 -5.28 -5.31
CA ILE A 141 -1.12 -5.72 -5.86
C ILE A 141 -2.10 -4.56 -5.96
N ARG A 142 -2.06 -3.64 -4.99
CA ARG A 142 -2.98 -2.51 -4.88
C ARG A 142 -2.50 -1.26 -5.61
N ALA A 143 -1.27 -1.25 -6.12
CA ALA A 143 -0.65 -0.11 -6.77
C ALA A 143 -1.56 0.48 -7.86
N LYS A 144 -1.79 1.80 -7.78
CA LYS A 144 -2.65 2.56 -8.69
C LYS A 144 -1.87 3.32 -9.77
N THR A 145 -0.56 3.45 -9.61
CA THR A 145 0.33 4.14 -10.56
C THR A 145 1.63 3.36 -10.69
N ASP A 146 2.33 3.53 -11.82
CA ASP A 146 3.65 2.92 -12.04
C ASP A 146 4.67 3.33 -10.97
N ARG A 147 4.56 4.56 -10.45
CA ARG A 147 5.43 5.05 -9.39
C ARG A 147 5.14 4.35 -8.06
N ALA A 148 3.87 4.13 -7.71
CA ALA A 148 3.49 3.36 -6.53
C ALA A 148 3.95 1.89 -6.66
N MET A 149 3.80 1.31 -7.84
CA MET A 149 4.30 -0.04 -8.15
C MET A 149 5.81 -0.13 -7.96
N GLN A 150 6.58 0.82 -8.50
CA GLN A 150 8.05 0.83 -8.36
C GLN A 150 8.50 0.95 -6.90
N VAL A 151 7.81 1.75 -6.08
CA VAL A 151 8.10 1.84 -4.64
C VAL A 151 7.87 0.48 -3.96
N ALA A 152 6.76 -0.20 -4.28
CA ALA A 152 6.47 -1.52 -3.73
C ALA A 152 7.49 -2.58 -4.17
N VAL A 153 7.93 -2.56 -5.44
CA VAL A 153 9.00 -3.44 -5.95
C VAL A 153 10.31 -3.20 -5.20
N ASN A 154 10.72 -1.94 -5.04
CA ASN A 154 11.95 -1.62 -4.33
C ASN A 154 11.93 -2.06 -2.86
N GLN A 155 10.77 -2.05 -2.20
CA GLN A 155 10.65 -2.58 -0.84
C GLN A 155 10.61 -4.11 -0.82
N LEU A 156 9.96 -4.76 -1.80
CA LEU A 156 10.02 -6.23 -2.01
C LEU A 156 11.43 -6.74 -2.26
N ASP A 157 12.30 -5.94 -2.89
CA ASP A 157 13.72 -6.24 -3.07
C ASP A 157 14.54 -6.09 -1.77
N GLY A 158 13.90 -5.77 -0.64
CA GLY A 158 14.51 -5.75 0.69
C GLY A 158 15.24 -4.45 1.03
N ASN A 159 15.14 -3.38 0.24
CA ASN A 159 15.89 -2.13 0.50
C ASN A 159 15.57 -1.52 1.88
N LEU A 160 14.30 -1.53 2.29
CA LEU A 160 13.90 -1.07 3.62
C LEU A 160 14.37 -2.04 4.71
N HIS A 161 14.22 -3.35 4.49
CA HIS A 161 14.71 -4.38 5.40
C HIS A 161 16.21 -4.23 5.68
N HIS A 162 17.04 -4.12 4.64
CA HIS A 162 18.48 -3.97 4.76
C HIS A 162 18.88 -2.71 5.54
N LEU A 163 18.23 -1.57 5.26
CA LEU A 163 18.48 -0.34 5.98
C LEU A 163 18.13 -0.45 7.46
N ILE A 164 16.93 -0.95 7.80
CA ILE A 164 16.51 -1.11 9.20
C ILE A 164 17.41 -2.10 9.93
N LYS A 165 17.81 -3.19 9.27
CA LYS A 165 18.73 -4.19 9.83
C LYS A 165 20.11 -3.59 10.10
N GLN A 166 20.63 -2.76 9.19
CA GLN A 166 21.89 -2.04 9.41
C GLN A 166 21.77 -1.12 10.64
N LEU A 167 20.70 -0.33 10.75
CA LEU A 167 20.48 0.56 11.90
C LEU A 167 20.37 -0.22 13.21
N ARG A 168 19.66 -1.37 13.21
CA ARG A 168 19.60 -2.28 14.37
C ARG A 168 20.97 -2.82 14.75
N GLN A 169 21.79 -3.19 13.77
CA GLN A 169 23.14 -3.67 14.01
C GLN A 169 24.03 -2.58 14.63
N GLU A 170 23.94 -1.34 14.15
CA GLU A 170 24.67 -0.20 14.72
C GLU A 170 24.30 0.08 16.17
N ILE A 171 23.02 -0.08 16.54
CA ILE A 171 22.58 0.05 17.94
C ILE A 171 23.08 -1.14 18.77
N LEU A 172 22.97 -2.36 18.26
CA LEU A 172 23.35 -3.57 18.97
C LEU A 172 24.84 -3.58 19.35
N GLU A 173 25.71 -3.12 18.46
CA GLU A 173 27.16 -3.00 18.71
C GLU A 173 27.46 -2.07 19.89
N VAL A 174 26.72 -0.97 20.02
CA VAL A 174 26.87 -0.05 21.15
C VAL A 174 26.31 -0.66 22.42
N LEU A 175 25.13 -1.26 22.37
CA LEU A 175 24.51 -1.91 23.54
C LEU A 175 25.44 -3.00 24.11
N ALA A 176 26.10 -3.78 23.25
CA ALA A 176 27.07 -4.78 23.68
C ALA A 176 28.28 -4.15 24.42
N GLN A 177 28.78 -3.00 23.95
CA GLN A 177 29.89 -2.31 24.63
C GLN A 177 29.45 -1.72 25.98
N VAL A 178 28.23 -1.17 26.04
CA VAL A 178 27.67 -0.66 27.29
C VAL A 178 27.53 -1.80 28.31
N GLU A 179 26.99 -2.95 27.91
CA GLU A 179 26.80 -4.11 28.80
C GLU A 179 28.14 -4.57 29.41
N VAL A 180 29.20 -4.62 28.59
CA VAL A 180 30.55 -4.97 29.07
C VAL A 180 31.08 -3.95 30.08
N ASN A 181 30.84 -2.65 29.86
CA ASN A 181 31.27 -1.59 30.78
C ASN A 181 30.48 -1.63 32.11
N ILE A 182 29.19 -1.98 32.07
CA ILE A 182 28.35 -2.14 33.26
C ILE A 182 28.82 -3.34 34.08
N ASP A 183 29.08 -4.47 33.43
CA ASP A 183 29.54 -5.70 34.10
C ASP A 183 31.00 -5.59 34.60
N TYR A 184 31.85 -4.85 33.90
CA TYR A 184 33.29 -4.73 34.18
C TYR A 184 33.81 -3.28 34.09
N PRO A 185 33.43 -2.41 35.04
CA PRO A 185 33.75 -0.96 35.02
C PRO A 185 35.25 -0.64 35.20
N GLU A 186 36.09 -1.65 35.38
CA GLU A 186 37.54 -1.51 35.56
C GLU A 186 38.35 -1.52 34.25
N TYR A 187 37.71 -1.86 33.12
CA TYR A 187 38.37 -1.99 31.82
C TYR A 187 38.13 -0.81 30.85
N ASP A 188 37.00 -0.11 30.97
CA ASP A 188 36.63 1.02 30.12
C ASP A 188 36.26 2.27 30.94
N THR A 189 36.31 3.44 30.30
CA THR A 189 35.90 4.70 30.95
C THR A 189 34.48 5.07 30.52
N ASP A 190 33.61 5.39 31.49
CA ASP A 190 32.23 5.82 31.25
C ASP A 190 32.10 6.98 30.25
N GLU A 191 33.09 7.88 30.22
CA GLU A 191 33.15 9.00 29.26
C GLU A 191 33.25 8.52 27.80
N MET A 192 34.07 7.49 27.55
CA MET A 192 34.26 6.93 26.21
C MET A 192 33.00 6.21 25.73
N THR A 193 32.39 5.41 26.60
CA THR A 193 31.15 4.68 26.29
C THR A 193 29.98 5.64 26.05
N THR A 194 29.86 6.70 26.86
CA THR A 194 28.85 7.75 26.70
C THR A 194 28.98 8.48 25.36
N LYS A 195 30.22 8.81 24.96
CA LYS A 195 30.49 9.47 23.69
C LYS A 195 30.10 8.59 22.50
N LEU A 196 30.47 7.31 22.52
CA LEU A 196 30.11 6.35 21.48
C LEU A 196 28.59 6.24 21.33
N LEU A 197 27.88 6.14 22.46
CA LEU A 197 26.42 6.02 22.47
C LEU A 197 25.74 7.27 21.91
N LEU A 198 26.24 8.46 22.25
CA LEU A 198 25.76 9.72 21.68
C LEU A 198 25.96 9.80 20.16
N GLU A 199 27.17 9.49 19.68
CA GLU A 199 27.50 9.54 18.24
C GLU A 199 26.61 8.58 17.42
N LYS A 200 26.35 7.39 17.96
CA LYS A 200 25.51 6.38 17.30
C LYS A 200 24.04 6.73 17.36
N ALA A 201 23.56 7.26 18.49
CA ALA A 201 22.19 7.77 18.59
C ALA A 201 21.91 8.88 17.58
N GLN A 202 22.83 9.83 17.41
CA GLN A 202 22.72 10.90 16.40
C GLN A 202 22.73 10.35 14.96
N THR A 203 23.60 9.38 14.67
CA THR A 203 23.72 8.76 13.35
C THR A 203 22.43 8.04 12.96
N VAL A 204 21.93 7.18 13.85
CA VAL A 204 20.68 6.42 13.61
C VAL A 204 19.50 7.38 13.52
N LYS A 205 19.41 8.38 14.40
CA LYS A 205 18.32 9.35 14.37
C LYS A 205 18.26 10.09 13.03
N LYS A 206 19.41 10.54 12.53
CA LYS A 206 19.49 11.22 11.22
C LYS A 206 18.98 10.33 10.08
N ALA A 207 19.32 9.04 10.08
CA ALA A 207 18.80 8.10 9.09
C ALA A 207 17.28 7.92 9.20
N ILE A 208 16.75 7.83 10.42
CA ILE A 208 15.29 7.76 10.67
C ILE A 208 14.59 9.05 10.21
N GLU A 209 15.14 10.21 10.49
CA GLU A 209 14.60 11.50 10.05
C GLU A 209 14.58 11.61 8.52
N GLN A 210 15.60 11.09 7.84
CA GLN A 210 15.63 10.99 6.37
C GLN A 210 14.53 10.07 5.82
N LEU A 211 14.22 8.96 6.49
CA LEU A 211 13.09 8.12 6.10
C LEU A 211 11.75 8.85 6.30
N LEU A 212 11.61 9.53 7.44
CA LEU A 212 10.39 10.26 7.79
C LEU A 212 10.12 11.46 6.87
N THR A 213 11.13 12.07 6.23
CA THR A 213 10.90 13.14 5.26
C THR A 213 10.15 12.66 4.01
N THR A 214 10.32 11.38 3.64
CA THR A 214 9.64 10.77 2.49
C THR A 214 8.28 10.15 2.84
N ALA A 215 7.93 10.08 4.12
CA ALA A 215 6.73 9.40 4.61
C ALA A 215 5.42 9.99 4.06
N SER A 216 5.36 11.32 3.89
CA SER A 216 4.18 11.99 3.35
C SER A 216 3.92 11.62 1.89
N GLN A 217 4.97 11.57 1.07
CA GLN A 217 4.90 11.16 -0.32
C GLN A 217 4.59 9.67 -0.44
N GLY A 218 5.23 8.82 0.37
CA GLY A 218 4.96 7.38 0.40
C GLY A 218 3.51 7.07 0.77
N LYS A 219 2.95 7.79 1.75
CA LYS A 219 1.53 7.66 2.12
C LYS A 219 0.61 8.01 0.96
N VAL A 220 0.85 9.12 0.26
CA VAL A 220 0.04 9.53 -0.90
C VAL A 220 0.13 8.51 -2.03
N LEU A 221 1.32 7.99 -2.34
CA LEU A 221 1.48 6.96 -3.38
C LEU A 221 0.71 5.66 -3.05
N ARG A 222 0.56 5.34 -1.77
CA ARG A 222 -0.12 4.13 -1.30
C ARG A 222 -1.64 4.30 -1.20
N GLU A 223 -2.09 5.35 -0.52
CA GLU A 223 -3.52 5.54 -0.18
C GLU A 223 -4.28 6.33 -1.26
N GLY A 224 -3.55 7.07 -2.08
CA GLY A 224 -4.11 8.12 -2.93
C GLY A 224 -4.18 9.45 -2.21
N LEU A 225 -4.21 10.52 -3.00
CA LEU A 225 -4.48 11.86 -2.54
C LEU A 225 -5.99 12.12 -2.59
N ALA A 226 -6.62 12.31 -1.44
CA ALA A 226 -8.03 12.65 -1.37
C ALA A 226 -8.29 13.99 -2.09
N THR A 227 -8.99 13.92 -3.22
CA THR A 227 -9.19 15.05 -4.13
C THR A 227 -10.67 15.32 -4.32
N ALA A 228 -11.10 16.55 -4.07
CA ALA A 228 -12.48 17.00 -4.32
C ALA A 228 -12.54 17.96 -5.51
N ILE A 229 -13.47 17.71 -6.43
CA ILE A 229 -13.79 18.64 -7.53
C ILE A 229 -15.00 19.48 -7.12
N VAL A 230 -14.78 20.77 -6.90
CA VAL A 230 -15.77 21.69 -6.33
C VAL A 230 -16.05 22.82 -7.31
N GLY A 231 -17.25 23.38 -7.28
CA GLY A 231 -17.68 24.45 -8.18
C GLY A 231 -19.20 24.51 -8.27
N ARG A 232 -19.73 25.56 -8.89
CA ARG A 232 -21.19 25.69 -9.13
C ARG A 232 -21.70 24.67 -10.15
N PRO A 233 -23.03 24.50 -10.30
CA PRO A 233 -23.58 23.77 -11.45
C PRO A 233 -23.08 24.33 -12.79
N ASN A 234 -22.90 23.47 -13.80
CA ASN A 234 -22.56 23.82 -15.20
C ASN A 234 -21.21 24.52 -15.47
N VAL A 235 -20.32 24.65 -14.46
CA VAL A 235 -18.96 25.19 -14.64
C VAL A 235 -17.99 24.20 -15.33
N GLY A 236 -18.38 22.93 -15.48
CA GLY A 236 -17.59 21.89 -16.14
C GLY A 236 -16.99 20.83 -15.22
N LYS A 237 -17.46 20.68 -13.98
CA LYS A 237 -16.99 19.64 -13.03
C LYS A 237 -17.07 18.23 -13.60
N SER A 238 -18.23 17.84 -14.15
CA SER A 238 -18.42 16.51 -14.72
C SER A 238 -17.58 16.31 -15.98
N SER A 239 -17.38 17.36 -16.77
CA SER A 239 -16.46 17.32 -17.92
C SER A 239 -15.02 17.09 -17.46
N LEU A 240 -14.58 17.74 -16.39
CA LEU A 240 -13.24 17.56 -15.82
C LEU A 240 -13.06 16.14 -15.29
N LEU A 241 -14.03 15.65 -14.50
CA LEU A 241 -14.01 14.28 -13.99
C LEU A 241 -13.92 13.28 -15.14
N ASN A 242 -14.78 13.42 -16.15
CA ASN A 242 -14.77 12.51 -17.29
C ASN A 242 -13.45 12.59 -18.05
N HIS A 243 -12.90 13.77 -18.31
CA HIS A 243 -11.59 13.90 -18.95
C HIS A 243 -10.51 13.14 -18.18
N MET A 244 -10.43 13.37 -16.86
CA MET A 244 -9.51 12.68 -15.95
C MET A 244 -9.71 11.15 -15.92
N LEU A 245 -10.96 10.66 -16.02
CA LEU A 245 -11.27 9.23 -16.06
C LEU A 245 -10.95 8.57 -17.42
N HIS A 246 -10.97 9.33 -18.53
CA HIS A 246 -10.84 8.79 -19.88
C HIS A 246 -9.40 8.78 -20.41
N GLU A 247 -8.58 9.80 -20.08
CA GLU A 247 -7.18 9.87 -20.54
C GLU A 247 -6.21 9.09 -19.63
N ASP A 248 -6.50 9.03 -18.32
CA ASP A 248 -5.57 8.53 -17.29
C ASP A 248 -6.16 7.36 -16.49
N LYS A 249 -6.60 6.31 -17.19
CA LYS A 249 -6.96 5.03 -16.56
C LYS A 249 -5.73 4.46 -15.82
N ALA A 250 -5.59 4.79 -14.54
CA ALA A 250 -5.16 3.82 -13.55
C ALA A 250 -6.12 2.64 -13.69
N ILE A 251 -5.60 1.42 -13.74
CA ILE A 251 -6.40 0.20 -13.89
C ILE A 251 -7.43 0.15 -12.75
N VAL A 252 -8.66 0.61 -13.00
CA VAL A 252 -9.81 0.35 -12.15
C VAL A 252 -10.09 -1.13 -12.36
N THR A 253 -9.75 -1.93 -11.36
CA THR A 253 -10.18 -3.31 -11.34
C THR A 253 -11.65 -3.30 -10.99
N ASP A 254 -12.50 -3.55 -12.00
CA ASP A 254 -13.85 -4.03 -11.80
C ASP A 254 -13.79 -5.43 -11.18
N VAL A 255 -13.45 -5.53 -9.89
CA VAL A 255 -13.66 -6.80 -9.18
C VAL A 255 -15.14 -6.85 -8.83
N ALA A 256 -15.94 -7.35 -9.75
CA ALA A 256 -17.34 -7.69 -9.48
C ALA A 256 -17.40 -8.61 -8.25
N GLY A 257 -18.01 -8.13 -7.16
CA GLY A 257 -18.28 -8.95 -5.98
C GLY A 257 -17.56 -8.56 -4.68
N THR A 258 -16.80 -7.46 -4.61
CA THR A 258 -16.41 -6.94 -3.28
C THR A 258 -17.61 -6.26 -2.62
N THR A 259 -18.06 -6.83 -1.53
CA THR A 259 -19.24 -6.35 -0.80
C THR A 259 -19.02 -4.97 -0.17
N ARG A 260 -20.00 -4.08 -0.37
CA ARG A 260 -20.40 -2.93 0.47
C ARG A 260 -19.54 -1.67 0.53
N ASP A 261 -18.32 -1.66 0.02
CA ASP A 261 -17.54 -0.43 -0.01
C ASP A 261 -17.87 0.39 -1.27
N VAL A 262 -18.12 1.68 -1.06
CA VAL A 262 -18.34 2.68 -2.11
C VAL A 262 -17.27 2.49 -3.19
N LEU A 263 -17.65 2.42 -4.47
CA LEU A 263 -16.68 2.39 -5.58
C LEU A 263 -15.79 3.63 -5.47
N GLU A 264 -14.61 3.48 -4.88
CA GLU A 264 -13.63 4.55 -4.75
C GLU A 264 -12.94 4.73 -6.11
N GLU A 265 -13.10 5.89 -6.72
CA GLU A 265 -12.53 6.18 -8.04
C GLU A 265 -11.13 6.76 -7.90
N TYR A 266 -10.18 6.13 -8.58
CA TYR A 266 -8.79 6.55 -8.64
C TYR A 266 -8.43 7.01 -10.05
N VAL A 267 -7.70 8.13 -10.14
CA VAL A 267 -7.11 8.64 -11.39
C VAL A 267 -5.60 8.77 -11.23
N ASN A 268 -4.83 8.43 -12.25
CA ASN A 268 -3.37 8.59 -12.24
C ASN A 268 -2.96 9.88 -12.95
N VAL A 269 -2.64 10.95 -12.21
CA VAL A 269 -2.15 12.19 -12.83
C VAL A 269 -0.64 12.27 -12.71
N ARG A 270 0.08 12.01 -13.83
CA ARG A 270 1.56 12.03 -13.90
C ARG A 270 2.25 11.27 -12.75
N GLY A 271 1.71 10.11 -12.38
CA GLY A 271 2.22 9.25 -11.31
C GLY A 271 1.65 9.52 -9.92
N VAL A 272 0.80 10.53 -9.74
CA VAL A 272 0.07 10.83 -8.51
C VAL A 272 -1.29 10.12 -8.55
N PRO A 273 -1.57 9.16 -7.64
CA PRO A 273 -2.91 8.60 -7.51
C PRO A 273 -3.84 9.61 -6.84
N LEU A 274 -4.82 10.13 -7.56
CA LEU A 274 -5.90 10.95 -7.03
C LEU A 274 -7.06 10.05 -6.63
N LYS A 275 -7.43 10.07 -5.35
CA LYS A 275 -8.62 9.41 -4.82
C LYS A 275 -9.77 10.42 -4.83
N LEU A 276 -10.73 10.23 -5.71
CA LEU A 276 -11.83 11.18 -5.90
C LEU A 276 -12.87 11.01 -4.79
N VAL A 277 -13.09 12.07 -4.01
CA VAL A 277 -14.01 12.03 -2.85
C VAL A 277 -15.40 12.49 -3.30
N ASP A 278 -16.42 11.68 -3.00
CA ASP A 278 -17.85 11.95 -3.23
C ASP A 278 -18.26 12.11 -4.71
N THR A 279 -17.94 11.10 -5.55
CA THR A 279 -18.33 11.04 -6.97
C THR A 279 -19.72 10.44 -7.22
N ALA A 280 -20.43 9.99 -6.17
CA ALA A 280 -21.79 9.44 -6.28
C ALA A 280 -22.82 10.47 -6.82
N GLY A 281 -22.47 11.76 -6.87
CA GLY A 281 -23.26 12.81 -7.54
C GLY A 281 -22.79 13.15 -8.96
N ILE A 282 -21.77 12.49 -9.51
CA ILE A 282 -21.24 12.75 -10.84
C ILE A 282 -21.70 11.70 -11.87
N HIS A 283 -22.01 10.47 -11.43
CA HIS A 283 -22.59 9.42 -12.30
C HIS A 283 -24.10 9.50 -12.48
N ASP A 284 -24.83 10.19 -11.60
CA ASP A 284 -26.26 10.43 -11.80
C ASP A 284 -26.47 11.61 -12.75
N THR A 285 -26.49 11.30 -14.06
CA THR A 285 -27.01 12.23 -15.06
C THR A 285 -28.52 12.42 -14.88
N THR A 286 -28.94 13.69 -14.95
CA THR A 286 -30.32 14.14 -15.27
C THR A 286 -31.47 13.57 -14.44
N ASP A 287 -31.64 14.01 -13.19
CA ASP A 287 -32.91 14.56 -12.67
C ASP A 287 -32.93 14.70 -11.13
N LYS A 288 -33.32 15.89 -10.66
CA LYS A 288 -34.03 16.16 -9.38
C LYS A 288 -33.33 16.17 -8.01
N VAL A 289 -31.99 16.21 -7.87
CA VAL A 289 -31.37 16.41 -6.53
C VAL A 289 -30.27 17.50 -6.48
N GLU A 290 -30.57 18.70 -7.00
CA GLU A 290 -29.67 19.87 -6.92
C GLU A 290 -29.88 20.78 -5.69
N LYS A 291 -30.56 20.30 -4.63
CA LYS A 291 -30.74 21.06 -3.37
C LYS A 291 -29.87 20.60 -2.19
N ILE A 292 -29.10 19.52 -2.36
CA ILE A 292 -28.20 18.96 -1.33
C ILE A 292 -26.72 19.42 -1.54
N GLY A 293 -26.45 20.23 -2.58
CA GLY A 293 -25.10 20.55 -3.06
C GLY A 293 -24.18 21.28 -2.09
N VAL A 294 -24.71 22.17 -1.23
CA VAL A 294 -23.86 23.01 -0.35
C VAL A 294 -23.30 22.23 0.85
N GLU A 295 -24.11 21.38 1.50
CA GLU A 295 -23.63 20.55 2.62
C GLU A 295 -22.67 19.45 2.15
N ARG A 296 -22.96 18.82 0.99
CA ARG A 296 -22.06 17.84 0.37
C ARG A 296 -20.73 18.44 -0.04
N SER A 297 -20.73 19.61 -0.70
CA SER A 297 -19.48 20.33 -1.03
C SER A 297 -18.68 20.67 0.22
N ARG A 298 -19.31 21.06 1.34
CA ARG A 298 -18.59 21.31 2.61
C ARG A 298 -17.97 20.04 3.19
N GLN A 299 -18.65 18.90 3.13
CA GLN A 299 -18.10 17.62 3.58
C GLN A 299 -16.92 17.20 2.71
N ALA A 300 -17.04 17.31 1.38
CA ALA A 300 -15.95 17.00 0.44
C ALA A 300 -14.72 17.91 0.67
N ILE A 301 -14.92 19.22 0.85
CA ILE A 301 -13.83 20.18 1.20
C ILE A 301 -13.13 19.79 2.51
N THR A 302 -13.90 19.30 3.49
CA THR A 302 -13.35 18.90 4.79
C THR A 302 -12.47 17.67 4.67
N GLN A 303 -12.91 16.68 3.90
CA GLN A 303 -12.25 15.38 3.73
C GLN A 303 -11.09 15.38 2.72
N ALA A 304 -11.04 16.37 1.81
CA ALA A 304 -10.04 16.43 0.77
C ALA A 304 -8.70 17.02 1.26
N ASP A 305 -7.61 16.40 0.78
CA ASP A 305 -6.24 16.87 0.87
C ASP A 305 -5.90 17.86 -0.26
N LEU A 306 -6.60 17.76 -1.41
CA LEU A 306 -6.51 18.67 -2.55
C LEU A 306 -7.90 19.05 -3.08
N ILE A 307 -8.07 20.33 -3.40
CA ILE A 307 -9.30 20.85 -4.00
C ILE A 307 -9.04 21.32 -5.42
N LEU A 308 -9.80 20.79 -6.38
CA LEU A 308 -9.88 21.33 -7.74
C LEU A 308 -11.14 22.21 -7.80
N LEU A 309 -10.96 23.52 -7.63
CA LEU A 309 -12.06 24.49 -7.66
C LEU A 309 -12.29 24.97 -9.09
N VAL A 310 -13.36 24.52 -9.72
CA VAL A 310 -13.72 24.84 -11.11
C VAL A 310 -14.60 26.08 -11.15
N LEU A 311 -14.17 27.09 -11.90
CA LEU A 311 -14.92 28.31 -12.18
C LEU A 311 -15.11 28.46 -13.69
N ASP A 312 -16.23 29.08 -14.09
CA ASP A 312 -16.51 29.40 -15.49
C ASP A 312 -15.97 30.80 -15.83
N GLN A 313 -14.95 30.90 -16.69
CA GLN A 313 -14.39 32.19 -17.07
C GLN A 313 -15.27 32.99 -18.06
N SER A 314 -16.27 32.35 -18.67
CA SER A 314 -17.23 32.98 -19.58
C SER A 314 -18.36 33.72 -18.85
N GLU A 315 -18.42 33.64 -17.52
CA GLU A 315 -19.38 34.34 -16.66
C GLU A 315 -18.68 35.28 -15.66
N PRO A 316 -19.33 36.36 -15.21
CA PRO A 316 -18.84 37.15 -14.07
C PRO A 316 -18.79 36.31 -12.78
N LEU A 317 -17.84 36.63 -11.90
CA LEU A 317 -17.69 35.95 -10.61
C LEU A 317 -18.94 36.14 -9.73
N THR A 318 -19.63 35.03 -9.43
CA THR A 318 -20.89 35.06 -8.69
C THR A 318 -20.65 35.08 -7.17
N THR A 319 -21.71 35.30 -6.39
CA THR A 319 -21.66 35.25 -4.91
C THR A 319 -21.29 33.85 -4.42
N GLU A 320 -21.78 32.79 -5.07
CA GLU A 320 -21.49 31.41 -4.67
C GLU A 320 -20.03 31.03 -5.01
N ASP A 321 -19.48 31.51 -6.13
CA ASP A 321 -18.04 31.36 -6.42
C ASP A 321 -17.19 32.00 -5.31
N LYS A 322 -17.53 33.21 -4.87
CA LYS A 322 -16.84 33.90 -3.78
C LYS A 322 -16.93 33.14 -2.46
N GLN A 323 -18.06 32.50 -2.18
CA GLN A 323 -18.23 31.66 -0.99
C GLN A 323 -17.35 30.40 -1.05
N LEU A 324 -17.27 29.74 -2.20
CA LEU A 324 -16.39 28.59 -2.40
C LEU A 324 -14.91 28.98 -2.33
N LEU A 325 -14.54 30.12 -2.90
CA LEU A 325 -13.20 30.70 -2.77
C LEU A 325 -12.84 30.98 -1.31
N ALA A 326 -13.76 31.54 -0.53
CA ALA A 326 -13.53 31.77 0.90
C ALA A 326 -13.46 30.45 1.70
N ALA A 327 -14.33 29.49 1.39
CA ALA A 327 -14.41 28.20 2.09
C ALA A 327 -13.22 27.25 1.81
N THR A 328 -12.41 27.55 0.80
CA THR A 328 -11.27 26.72 0.38
C THR A 328 -9.93 27.43 0.54
N ALA A 329 -9.91 28.65 1.09
CA ALA A 329 -8.71 29.49 1.18
C ALA A 329 -7.62 28.91 2.10
N ASP A 330 -7.99 28.13 3.11
CA ASP A 330 -7.08 27.46 4.06
C ASP A 330 -6.64 26.07 3.59
N LYS A 331 -7.11 25.62 2.42
CA LYS A 331 -6.87 24.29 1.87
C LYS A 331 -5.88 24.35 0.71
N LYS A 332 -5.16 23.25 0.47
CA LYS A 332 -4.40 23.09 -0.77
C LYS A 332 -5.37 23.00 -1.93
N ARG A 333 -5.31 23.94 -2.86
CA ARG A 333 -6.23 23.99 -4.01
C ARG A 333 -5.55 24.39 -5.31
N ILE A 334 -6.21 24.04 -6.41
CA ILE A 334 -5.96 24.56 -7.75
C ILE A 334 -7.27 25.14 -8.25
N ILE A 335 -7.23 26.37 -8.75
CA ILE A 335 -8.38 27.05 -9.34
C ILE A 335 -8.36 26.80 -10.84
N VAL A 336 -9.30 26.01 -11.31
CA VAL A 336 -9.48 25.67 -12.71
C VAL A 336 -10.44 26.68 -13.35
N LEU A 337 -9.90 27.69 -14.03
CA LEU A 337 -10.67 28.62 -14.85
C LEU A 337 -11.03 27.96 -16.19
N ASN A 338 -12.16 27.28 -16.21
CA ASN A 338 -12.62 26.51 -17.35
C ASN A 338 -13.37 27.37 -18.39
N LYS A 339 -13.53 26.82 -19.60
CA LYS A 339 -14.17 27.42 -20.79
C LYS A 339 -13.33 28.54 -21.41
N GLN A 340 -12.01 28.36 -21.49
CA GLN A 340 -11.08 29.27 -22.17
C GLN A 340 -11.42 29.52 -23.65
N ASP A 341 -12.10 28.56 -24.28
CA ASP A 341 -12.62 28.63 -25.65
C ASP A 341 -13.71 29.69 -25.85
N LEU A 342 -14.34 30.17 -24.77
CA LEU A 342 -15.38 31.19 -24.79
C LEU A 342 -14.83 32.59 -24.45
N PRO A 343 -15.51 33.68 -24.87
CA PRO A 343 -15.13 35.04 -24.49
C PRO A 343 -15.14 35.22 -22.97
N ALA A 344 -13.99 35.61 -22.40
CA ALA A 344 -13.85 35.83 -20.97
C ALA A 344 -14.74 37.01 -20.50
N ARG A 345 -15.59 36.75 -19.51
CA ARG A 345 -16.40 37.76 -18.81
C ARG A 345 -16.06 37.89 -17.33
N LEU A 346 -15.26 36.96 -16.81
CA LEU A 346 -14.75 37.00 -15.45
C LEU A 346 -13.66 38.08 -15.34
N ASP A 347 -13.80 38.98 -14.36
CA ASP A 347 -12.78 39.97 -14.04
C ASP A 347 -11.61 39.29 -13.33
N THR A 348 -10.54 39.03 -14.09
CA THR A 348 -9.33 38.38 -13.57
C THR A 348 -8.61 39.23 -12.54
N ALA A 349 -8.70 40.56 -12.61
CA ALA A 349 -8.09 41.44 -11.62
C ALA A 349 -8.82 41.34 -10.29
N ALA A 350 -10.15 41.24 -10.31
CA ALA A 350 -10.95 41.01 -9.10
C ALA A 350 -10.71 39.61 -8.51
N LEU A 351 -10.47 38.59 -9.33
CA LEU A 351 -10.12 37.25 -8.85
C LEU A 351 -8.73 37.22 -8.18
N LEU A 352 -7.74 37.87 -8.78
CA LEU A 352 -6.38 37.99 -8.22
C LEU A 352 -6.30 38.79 -6.92
N GLN A 353 -7.35 39.52 -6.54
CA GLN A 353 -7.45 40.11 -5.19
C GLN A 353 -7.84 39.09 -4.11
N LEU A 354 -8.36 37.93 -4.52
CA LEU A 354 -8.90 36.90 -3.61
C LEU A 354 -7.99 35.67 -3.53
N VAL A 355 -7.11 35.47 -4.51
CA VAL A 355 -6.33 34.23 -4.69
C VAL A 355 -4.96 34.54 -5.28
N ASP A 356 -3.99 33.67 -5.03
CA ASP A 356 -2.67 33.83 -5.63
C ASP A 356 -2.67 33.40 -7.11
N ALA A 357 -1.89 34.10 -7.93
CA ALA A 357 -1.86 33.87 -9.37
C ALA A 357 -1.35 32.47 -9.74
N ASP A 358 -0.55 31.84 -8.88
CA ASP A 358 0.02 30.52 -9.10
C ASP A 358 -0.95 29.38 -8.77
N GLU A 359 -2.08 29.68 -8.12
CA GLU A 359 -3.19 28.75 -7.92
C GLU A 359 -4.03 28.55 -9.19
N ILE A 360 -3.96 29.48 -10.14
CA ILE A 360 -4.87 29.55 -11.28
C ILE A 360 -4.30 28.77 -12.48
N ILE A 361 -5.09 27.83 -12.98
CA ILE A 361 -4.87 27.16 -14.27
C ILE A 361 -6.09 27.43 -15.15
N LYS A 362 -5.86 27.90 -16.37
CA LYS A 362 -6.94 28.09 -17.35
C LYS A 362 -7.08 26.85 -18.21
N THR A 363 -8.30 26.43 -18.49
CA THR A 363 -8.57 25.23 -19.27
C THR A 363 -9.74 25.41 -20.25
N ALA A 364 -9.72 24.63 -21.32
CA ALA A 364 -10.90 24.34 -22.13
C ALA A 364 -10.99 22.82 -22.28
N ILE A 365 -11.71 22.20 -21.34
CA ILE A 365 -11.84 20.73 -21.24
C ILE A 365 -12.32 20.08 -22.56
N PRO A 366 -13.26 20.64 -23.34
CA PRO A 366 -13.69 20.02 -24.60
C PRO A 366 -12.58 19.91 -25.66
N THR A 367 -11.55 20.74 -25.60
CA THR A 367 -10.40 20.73 -26.52
C THR A 367 -9.12 20.26 -25.85
N SER A 368 -9.20 19.79 -24.61
CA SER A 368 -8.06 19.45 -23.72
C SER A 368 -7.04 20.59 -23.54
N ASP A 369 -7.39 21.84 -23.85
CA ASP A 369 -6.47 22.98 -23.70
C ASP A 369 -6.24 23.28 -22.21
N GLY A 370 -5.00 23.50 -21.82
CA GLY A 370 -4.59 23.74 -20.44
C GLY A 370 -4.63 22.52 -19.50
N MET A 371 -5.07 21.34 -19.96
CA MET A 371 -5.12 20.12 -19.13
C MET A 371 -3.72 19.63 -18.75
N ASP A 372 -2.76 19.63 -19.68
CA ASP A 372 -1.36 19.32 -19.38
C ASP A 372 -0.77 20.20 -18.27
N ALA A 373 -1.12 21.48 -18.26
CA ALA A 373 -0.66 22.43 -17.24
C ALA A 373 -1.31 22.15 -15.88
N LEU A 374 -2.57 21.70 -15.86
CA LEU A 374 -3.25 21.24 -14.64
C LEU A 374 -2.53 20.03 -14.07
N ASP A 375 -2.21 19.04 -14.91
CA ASP A 375 -1.53 17.82 -14.49
C ASP A 375 -0.10 18.09 -13.98
N GLU A 376 0.62 19.00 -14.63
CA GLU A 376 1.91 19.50 -14.16
C GLU A 376 1.82 20.16 -12.80
N ARG A 377 0.79 20.99 -12.60
CA ARG A 377 0.59 21.67 -11.32
C ARG A 377 0.25 20.68 -10.22
N ILE A 378 -0.61 19.70 -10.49
CA ILE A 378 -0.90 18.59 -9.58
C ILE A 378 0.40 17.89 -9.21
N ALA A 379 1.15 17.38 -10.19
CA ALA A 379 2.42 16.69 -9.96
C ALA A 379 3.43 17.53 -9.16
N LYS A 380 3.56 18.82 -9.49
CA LYS A 380 4.47 19.75 -8.80
C LYS A 380 4.05 20.00 -7.34
N LEU A 381 2.76 20.09 -7.04
CA LEU A 381 2.29 20.25 -5.66
C LEU A 381 2.64 19.04 -4.78
N PHE A 382 2.71 17.84 -5.34
CA PHE A 382 3.03 16.61 -4.59
C PHE A 382 4.52 16.28 -4.58
N PHE A 383 5.21 16.44 -5.70
CA PHE A 383 6.61 16.08 -5.84
C PHE A 383 7.58 17.25 -5.65
N GLY A 384 7.12 18.50 -5.66
CA GLY A 384 7.94 19.73 -5.73
C GLY A 384 8.79 20.10 -4.51
N GLY A 385 9.09 19.15 -3.61
CA GLY A 385 9.93 19.38 -2.43
C GLY A 385 11.07 18.38 -2.26
N ILE A 386 11.10 17.30 -3.03
CA ILE A 386 12.16 16.30 -3.01
C ILE A 386 12.32 15.86 -4.47
N GLU A 387 13.33 16.39 -5.15
CA GLU A 387 13.67 15.99 -6.52
C GLU A 387 13.78 14.46 -6.61
N ASN A 388 13.47 13.93 -7.79
CA ASN A 388 13.59 12.52 -8.16
C ASN A 388 14.95 11.91 -7.77
N SER A 389 15.10 11.47 -6.53
CA SER A 389 16.10 10.50 -6.15
C SER A 389 15.48 9.13 -6.40
N GLN A 390 15.52 8.71 -7.67
CA GLN A 390 15.46 7.30 -8.03
C GLN A 390 16.51 6.59 -7.16
N GLY A 391 16.09 5.93 -6.08
CA GLY A 391 16.98 5.30 -5.10
C GLY A 391 16.78 5.70 -3.64
N THR A 392 15.93 6.70 -3.31
CA THR A 392 15.59 6.93 -1.90
C THR A 392 14.59 5.88 -1.42
N VAL A 393 14.94 5.16 -0.35
CA VAL A 393 14.02 4.26 0.35
C VAL A 393 12.86 5.09 0.89
N MET A 394 11.65 4.82 0.39
CA MET A 394 10.43 5.47 0.85
C MET A 394 9.72 4.59 1.87
N VAL A 395 9.06 5.22 2.84
CA VAL A 395 8.18 4.55 3.81
C VAL A 395 6.75 5.01 3.53
N SER A 396 5.85 4.07 3.28
CA SER A 396 4.46 4.37 2.88
C SER A 396 3.44 4.03 3.96
N ASN A 397 3.76 3.09 4.85
CA ASN A 397 2.80 2.51 5.78
C ASN A 397 2.75 3.26 7.11
N ALA A 398 1.54 3.61 7.56
CA ALA A 398 1.31 4.31 8.82
C ALA A 398 1.93 3.59 10.05
N ARG A 399 1.95 2.25 10.06
CA ARG A 399 2.60 1.43 11.10
C ARG A 399 4.09 1.70 11.15
N GLN A 400 4.76 1.57 10.00
CA GLN A 400 6.20 1.79 9.86
C GLN A 400 6.56 3.24 10.26
N ILE A 401 5.79 4.22 9.79
CA ILE A 401 5.96 5.65 10.16
C ILE A 401 5.80 5.85 11.66
N GLY A 402 4.79 5.22 12.27
CA GLY A 402 4.55 5.28 13.72
C GLY A 402 5.70 4.71 14.54
N LEU A 403 6.25 3.56 14.12
CA LEU A 403 7.40 2.92 14.76
C LEU A 403 8.68 3.74 14.59
N LEU A 404 8.93 4.30 13.42
CA LEU A 404 10.07 5.21 13.17
C LEU A 404 9.99 6.48 14.04
N ARG A 405 8.79 7.06 14.21
CA ARG A 405 8.59 8.19 15.14
C ARG A 405 8.85 7.81 16.60
N GLN A 406 8.41 6.62 17.01
CA GLN A 406 8.68 6.12 18.37
C GLN A 406 10.18 5.90 18.58
N ALA A 407 10.87 5.25 17.64
CA ALA A 407 12.31 5.05 17.69
C ALA A 407 13.07 6.39 17.74
N SER A 408 12.68 7.37 16.91
CA SER A 408 13.26 8.72 16.94
C SER A 408 13.08 9.39 18.31
N LYS A 409 11.90 9.27 18.92
CA LYS A 409 11.63 9.80 20.26
C LYS A 409 12.47 9.12 21.34
N SER A 410 12.69 7.80 21.25
CA SER A 410 13.59 7.08 22.15
C SER A 410 15.04 7.56 21.99
N LEU A 411 15.50 7.80 20.77
CA LEU A 411 16.83 8.37 20.51
C LEU A 411 16.97 9.81 21.04
N ASP A 412 15.90 10.61 21.02
CA ASP A 412 15.87 11.91 21.68
C ASP A 412 16.02 11.80 23.21
N ALA A 413 15.35 10.82 23.82
CA ALA A 413 15.49 10.54 25.25
C ALA A 413 16.91 10.12 25.62
N VAL A 414 17.54 9.25 24.80
CA VAL A 414 18.96 8.88 24.93
C VAL A 414 19.85 10.13 24.96
N MET A 415 19.73 10.99 23.94
CA MET A 415 20.56 12.19 23.87
C MET A 415 20.30 13.12 25.05
N ALA A 416 19.04 13.31 25.46
CA ALA A 416 18.69 14.16 26.60
C ALA A 416 19.26 13.61 27.92
N GLY A 417 19.19 12.29 28.14
CA GLY A 417 19.73 11.61 29.32
C GLY A 417 21.25 11.80 29.44
N ILE A 418 21.97 11.65 28.33
CA ILE A 418 23.42 11.89 28.28
C ILE A 418 23.77 13.33 28.64
N HIS A 419 23.09 14.31 28.04
CA HIS A 419 23.36 15.73 28.34
C HIS A 419 23.00 16.12 29.79
N ALA A 420 22.06 15.40 30.40
CA ALA A 420 21.70 15.57 31.80
C ALA A 420 22.67 14.88 32.79
N GLY A 421 23.68 14.15 32.28
CA GLY A 421 24.63 13.40 33.11
C GLY A 421 24.01 12.17 33.77
N MET A 422 22.99 11.57 33.14
CA MET A 422 22.35 10.36 33.64
C MET A 422 23.30 9.16 33.55
N PRO A 423 23.27 8.23 34.54
CA PRO A 423 24.01 6.96 34.45
C PRO A 423 23.70 6.18 33.18
N ILE A 424 24.72 5.53 32.61
CA ILE A 424 24.62 4.87 31.31
C ILE A 424 23.59 3.72 31.31
N ASP A 425 23.44 3.03 32.44
CA ASP A 425 22.49 1.93 32.66
C ASP A 425 21.03 2.39 32.43
N LEU A 426 20.72 3.65 32.76
CA LEU A 426 19.40 4.23 32.54
C LEU A 426 19.22 4.67 31.09
N VAL A 427 20.26 5.25 30.48
CA VAL A 427 20.26 5.67 29.08
C VAL A 427 20.14 4.47 28.13
N GLN A 428 20.73 3.33 28.49
CA GLN A 428 20.65 2.09 27.73
C GLN A 428 19.21 1.62 27.53
N ILE A 429 18.31 1.85 28.49
CA ILE A 429 16.89 1.46 28.40
C ILE A 429 16.22 2.13 27.19
N ASP A 430 16.46 3.43 26.99
CA ASP A 430 15.90 4.17 25.85
C ASP A 430 16.54 3.74 24.53
N MET A 431 17.84 3.39 24.53
CA MET A 431 18.54 2.87 23.35
C MET A 431 17.99 1.49 22.94
N THR A 432 17.75 0.60 23.90
CA THR A 432 17.09 -0.69 23.69
C THR A 432 15.67 -0.51 23.17
N ALA A 433 14.91 0.45 23.71
CA ALA A 433 13.58 0.76 23.19
C ALA A 433 13.62 1.20 21.72
N ALA A 434 14.61 1.99 21.31
CA ALA A 434 14.78 2.34 19.89
C ALA A 434 15.09 1.09 19.04
N TRP A 435 15.97 0.20 19.52
CA TRP A 435 16.29 -1.06 18.86
C TRP A 435 15.05 -1.93 18.65
N ASP A 436 14.24 -2.14 19.69
CA ASP A 436 13.01 -2.92 19.64
C ASP A 436 12.00 -2.36 18.65
N LYS A 437 11.79 -1.03 18.65
CA LYS A 437 10.87 -0.37 17.71
C LYS A 437 11.29 -0.53 16.25
N LEU A 438 12.59 -0.55 15.98
CA LEU A 438 13.10 -0.88 14.65
C LEU A 438 12.89 -2.37 14.32
N GLY A 439 12.96 -3.27 15.29
CA GLY A 439 12.71 -4.72 15.10
C GLY A 439 11.26 -5.06 14.83
N GLU A 440 10.34 -4.31 15.43
CA GLU A 440 8.91 -4.42 15.13
C GLU A 440 8.61 -4.06 13.66
N ILE A 441 9.42 -3.22 13.01
CA ILE A 441 9.23 -2.86 11.59
C ILE A 441 9.45 -4.10 10.69
N THR A 442 10.56 -4.81 10.88
CA THR A 442 10.93 -6.01 10.10
C THR A 442 10.25 -7.29 10.59
N GLY A 443 9.65 -7.27 11.78
CA GLY A 443 8.96 -8.42 12.37
C GLY A 443 9.83 -9.26 13.31
N GLU A 444 11.11 -8.92 13.50
CA GLU A 444 12.01 -9.64 14.43
C GLU A 444 11.58 -9.50 15.90
N SER A 445 10.97 -8.36 16.26
CA SER A 445 10.48 -8.06 17.62
C SER A 445 8.95 -7.93 17.67
N ALA A 446 8.23 -8.35 16.61
CA ALA A 446 6.79 -8.15 16.49
C ALA A 446 5.99 -9.18 17.32
N PRO A 447 4.95 -8.75 18.07
CA PRO A 447 4.04 -9.68 18.74
C PRO A 447 3.21 -10.54 17.75
N ASP A 448 2.92 -11.78 18.12
CA ASP A 448 2.12 -12.72 17.31
C ASP A 448 0.72 -12.18 16.93
N GLU A 449 0.11 -11.39 17.83
CA GLU A 449 -1.19 -10.77 17.60
C GLU A 449 -1.12 -9.72 16.48
N LEU A 450 -0.04 -8.92 16.44
CA LEU A 450 0.21 -7.95 15.39
C LEU A 450 0.39 -8.65 14.03
N ILE A 451 1.20 -9.72 14.01
CA ILE A 451 1.41 -10.55 12.82
C ILE A 451 0.06 -11.05 12.30
N THR A 452 -0.78 -11.58 13.19
CA THR A 452 -2.10 -12.12 12.84
C THR A 452 -3.04 -11.04 12.30
N GLN A 453 -3.09 -9.86 12.95
CA GLN A 453 -3.90 -8.75 12.49
C GLN A 453 -3.46 -8.23 11.11
N LEU A 454 -2.15 -8.14 10.85
CA LEU A 454 -1.62 -7.70 9.57
C LEU A 454 -2.04 -8.65 8.44
N PHE A 455 -1.83 -9.96 8.62
CA PHE A 455 -2.17 -10.94 7.59
C PHE A 455 -3.69 -11.08 7.36
N SER A 456 -4.53 -10.79 8.36
CA SER A 456 -5.98 -10.79 8.19
C SER A 456 -6.51 -9.78 7.16
N GLN A 457 -5.72 -8.74 6.82
CA GLN A 457 -6.08 -7.72 5.81
C GLN A 457 -5.71 -8.13 4.37
N PHE A 458 -5.05 -9.28 4.20
CA PHE A 458 -4.67 -9.81 2.89
C PHE A 458 -5.85 -10.54 2.24
N CYS A 459 -5.78 -10.74 0.93
CA CYS A 459 -6.78 -11.54 0.22
C CYS A 459 -6.63 -13.03 0.55
N LEU A 460 -7.73 -13.79 0.44
CA LEU A 460 -7.69 -15.26 0.40
C LEU A 460 -6.85 -15.72 -0.80
N GLY A 461 -6.01 -16.74 -0.60
CA GLY A 461 -5.10 -17.25 -1.65
C GLY A 461 -3.74 -16.56 -1.73
N LYS A 462 -3.48 -15.59 -0.84
CA LYS A 462 -2.16 -15.03 -0.57
C LYS A 462 -1.81 -15.13 0.88
#